data_AF-S4W750-F1
#
_entry.id   AF-S4W750-F1
#
_cell.length_a   1.000
_cell.length_b   1.000
_cell.length_c   1.000
_cell.angle_alpha   90.00
_cell.angle_beta   90.00
_cell.angle_gamma   90.00
#
_symmetry.space_group_name_H-M   'P 1'
#
loop_
_entity.id
_entity.type
_entity.pdbx_description
1 polymer ?
#
loop_
_entity_poly.entity_id
_entity_poly.type
_entity_poly.pdbx_seq_one_letter_code
_entity_poly.pdbx_strand_id
1 'polypeptide(L)'
;MTDETKKVYLRDLRNLGKQGGATARLEDGTELFLKPDYAVRTAKGYVDGIPRDVEFHLTYRSIFNQIRTIKKDGHLVARKERSPSGLVLQLTGKGYKRP
;
A
#
# COMPACT_ATOMS: atom_id res chain seq x y z
N MET A 1 22.82 -7.10 -3.36
CA MET A 1 22.45 -6.53 -4.67
C MET A 1 20.96 -6.23 -4.64
N THR A 2 20.56 -4.97 -4.83
CA THR A 2 19.15 -4.60 -5.01
C THR A 2 18.72 -5.13 -6.36
N ASP A 3 17.80 -6.09 -6.38
CA ASP A 3 17.22 -6.55 -7.64
C ASP A 3 16.20 -5.49 -8.09
N GLU A 4 16.61 -4.62 -9.02
CA GLU A 4 15.76 -3.56 -9.58
C GLU A 4 14.44 -4.14 -10.14
N THR A 5 14.43 -5.41 -10.58
CA THR A 5 13.20 -6.06 -11.06
C THR A 5 12.16 -6.23 -9.95
N LYS A 6 12.58 -6.28 -8.67
CA LYS A 6 11.69 -6.42 -7.52
C LYS A 6 11.23 -5.09 -6.94
N LYS A 7 11.82 -3.96 -7.32
CA LYS A 7 11.44 -2.65 -6.77
C LYS A 7 9.99 -2.32 -7.10
N VAL A 8 9.15 -2.00 -6.11
CA VAL A 8 7.74 -1.63 -6.32
C VAL A 8 7.66 -0.24 -6.96
N TYR A 9 6.67 -0.04 -7.83
CA TYR A 9 6.34 1.25 -8.45
C TYR A 9 4.89 1.65 -8.20
N LEU A 10 4.53 2.92 -8.44
CA LEU A 10 3.13 3.40 -8.31
C LEU A 10 2.14 2.61 -9.16
N ARG A 11 2.56 2.15 -10.36
CA ARG A 11 1.73 1.28 -11.22
C ARG A 11 1.37 -0.04 -10.55
N ASP A 12 2.26 -0.58 -9.70
CA ASP A 12 2.00 -1.82 -8.99
C ASP A 12 0.86 -1.63 -7.97
N LEU A 13 0.82 -0.48 -7.27
CA LEU A 13 -0.29 -0.14 -6.37
C LEU A 13 -1.63 -0.05 -7.11
N ARG A 14 -1.64 0.60 -8.28
CA ARG A 14 -2.85 0.70 -9.12
C ARG A 14 -3.32 -0.68 -9.60
N ASN A 15 -2.39 -1.52 -10.04
CA ASN A 15 -2.71 -2.87 -10.49
C ASN A 15 -3.26 -3.74 -9.35
N LEU A 16 -2.65 -3.67 -8.17
CA LEU A 16 -3.15 -4.34 -6.97
C LEU A 16 -4.54 -3.84 -6.57
N GLY A 17 -4.75 -2.53 -6.60
CA GLY A 17 -6.06 -1.93 -6.33
C GLY A 17 -7.14 -2.32 -7.34
N LYS A 18 -6.78 -2.49 -8.62
CA LYS A 18 -7.68 -3.02 -9.67
C LYS A 18 -8.03 -4.49 -9.46
N GLN A 19 -7.08 -5.29 -8.97
CA GLN A 19 -7.32 -6.71 -8.66
C GLN A 19 -8.19 -6.90 -7.40
N GLY A 20 -8.25 -5.90 -6.52
CA GLY A 20 -8.96 -5.99 -5.25
C GLY A 20 -8.21 -6.82 -4.20
N GLY A 21 -8.72 -6.81 -2.95
CA GLY A 21 -8.19 -7.63 -1.86
C GLY A 21 -6.83 -7.21 -1.30
N ALA A 22 -6.27 -6.09 -1.77
CA ALA A 22 -4.95 -5.62 -1.37
C ALA A 22 -4.99 -4.54 -0.29
N THR A 23 -4.11 -4.66 0.71
CA THR A 23 -3.90 -3.66 1.76
C THR A 23 -2.45 -3.22 1.84
N ALA A 24 -2.22 -1.96 2.17
CA ALA A 24 -0.91 -1.42 2.50
C ALA A 24 -0.86 -1.05 3.98
N ARG A 25 0.20 -1.47 4.67
CA ARG A 25 0.51 -1.01 6.01
C ARG A 25 1.60 0.04 5.95
N LEU A 26 1.35 1.20 6.53
CA LEU A 26 2.32 2.28 6.66
C LEU A 26 3.31 2.00 7.81
N GLU A 27 4.36 2.80 7.89
CA GLU A 27 5.39 2.72 8.94
C GLU A 27 4.84 2.99 10.34
N ASP A 28 3.85 3.90 10.45
CA ASP A 28 3.12 4.21 11.69
C ASP A 28 2.14 3.10 12.13
N GLY A 29 2.00 2.05 11.32
CA GLY A 29 1.09 0.93 11.57
C GLY A 29 -0.31 1.10 10.96
N THR A 30 -0.64 2.26 10.42
CA THR A 30 -1.91 2.54 9.71
C THR A 30 -2.10 1.54 8.58
N GLU A 31 -3.28 0.94 8.50
CA GLU A 31 -3.67 0.06 7.39
C GLU A 31 -4.57 0.80 6.40
N LEU A 32 -4.29 0.61 5.12
CA LEU A 32 -4.98 1.23 4.00
C LEU A 32 -5.47 0.16 3.03
N PHE A 33 -6.68 0.33 2.51
CA PHE A 33 -7.18 -0.48 1.40
C PHE A 33 -6.73 0.10 0.07
N LEU A 34 -6.15 -0.72 -0.81
CA LEU A 34 -5.76 -0.29 -2.14
C LEU A 34 -6.95 -0.36 -3.11
N LYS A 35 -7.26 0.75 -3.77
CA LYS A 35 -8.29 0.88 -4.81
C LYS A 35 -7.63 1.22 -6.16
N PRO A 36 -8.33 1.20 -7.31
CA PRO A 36 -7.67 1.38 -8.61
C PRO A 36 -6.76 2.62 -8.72
N ASP A 37 -7.15 3.75 -8.11
CA ASP A 37 -6.43 5.02 -8.26
C ASP A 37 -6.00 5.70 -6.96
N TYR A 38 -6.43 5.17 -5.81
CA TYR A 38 -6.14 5.74 -4.48
C TYR A 38 -6.12 4.65 -3.42
N ALA A 39 -5.65 5.01 -2.23
CA ALA A 39 -5.80 4.19 -1.03
C ALA A 39 -6.89 4.78 -0.12
N VAL A 40 -7.61 3.92 0.59
CA VAL A 40 -8.65 4.33 1.55
C VAL A 40 -8.17 4.04 2.96
N ARG A 41 -8.30 5.04 3.83
CA ARG A 41 -8.26 4.87 5.28
C ARG A 41 -9.65 5.14 5.85
N THR A 42 -10.16 4.23 6.67
CA THR A 42 -11.37 4.48 7.46
C THR A 42 -10.97 4.88 8.87
N ALA A 43 -11.52 5.99 9.37
CA ALA A 43 -11.31 6.41 10.75
C ALA A 43 -12.61 6.98 11.35
N LYS A 44 -12.74 6.89 12.68
CA LYS A 44 -13.84 7.55 13.40
C LYS A 44 -13.65 9.05 13.32
N GLY A 45 -14.65 9.75 12.79
CA GLY A 45 -14.72 11.21 12.73
C GLY A 45 -16.11 11.69 13.11
N TYR A 46 -16.30 13.01 13.12
CA TYR A 46 -17.61 13.62 13.33
C TYR A 46 -18.13 14.18 12.00
N VAL A 47 -19.37 13.85 11.66
CA VAL A 47 -20.10 14.43 10.53
C VAL A 47 -21.41 14.97 11.09
N ASP A 48 -21.64 16.28 10.92
CA ASP A 48 -22.78 16.99 11.51
C ASP A 48 -22.90 16.79 13.04
N GLY A 49 -21.75 16.73 13.73
CA GLY A 49 -21.68 16.49 15.18
C GLY A 49 -21.92 15.03 15.61
N ILE A 50 -22.14 14.11 14.67
CA ILE A 50 -22.40 12.69 14.96
C ILE A 50 -21.14 11.87 14.68
N PRO A 51 -20.69 10.99 15.61
CA PRO A 51 -19.61 10.05 15.34
C PRO A 51 -19.96 9.11 14.18
N ARG A 52 -19.14 9.10 13.14
CA ARG A 52 -19.29 8.24 11.95
C ARG A 52 -17.93 7.69 11.51
N ASP A 53 -17.98 6.60 10.75
CA ASP A 53 -16.82 6.14 10.00
C ASP A 53 -16.66 7.02 8.75
N VAL A 54 -15.48 7.63 8.62
CA VAL A 54 -15.14 8.54 7.53
C VAL A 54 -14.03 7.92 6.70
N GLU A 55 -14.23 7.92 5.38
CA GLU A 55 -13.24 7.45 4.42
C GLU A 55 -12.36 8.58 3.90
N PHE A 56 -11.05 8.43 4.09
CA PHE A 56 -10.05 9.33 3.56
C PHE A 56 -9.44 8.73 2.31
N HIS A 57 -9.57 9.46 1.20
CA HIS A 57 -8.97 9.11 -0.07
C HIS A 57 -7.54 9.67 -0.11
N LEU A 58 -6.56 8.77 -0.09
CA LEU A 58 -5.15 9.11 -0.09
C LEU A 58 -4.54 8.77 -1.45
N THR A 59 -3.86 9.75 -2.06
CA THR A 59 -3.15 9.49 -3.32
C THR A 59 -2.02 8.50 -3.10
N TYR A 60 -1.73 7.66 -4.08
CA TYR A 60 -0.57 6.77 -3.98
C TYR A 60 0.75 7.51 -3.83
N ARG A 61 0.90 8.67 -4.47
CA ARG A 61 2.11 9.48 -4.36
C ARG A 61 2.36 9.96 -2.91
N SER A 62 1.31 10.35 -2.18
CA SER A 62 1.46 10.85 -0.81
C SER A 62 1.82 9.75 0.20
N ILE A 63 1.35 8.51 -0.03
CA ILE A 63 1.60 7.40 0.91
C ILE A 63 2.81 6.54 0.54
N PHE A 64 3.28 6.54 -0.72
CA PHE A 64 4.23 5.55 -1.25
C PHE A 64 5.46 5.37 -0.38
N ASN A 65 6.08 6.49 0.01
CA ASN A 65 7.30 6.49 0.81
C ASN A 65 7.08 6.05 2.26
N GLN A 66 5.83 5.99 2.74
CA GLN A 66 5.49 5.56 4.09
C GLN A 66 5.05 4.09 4.14
N ILE A 67 4.86 3.43 2.98
CA ILE A 67 4.46 2.02 2.96
C ILE A 67 5.58 1.16 3.52
N ARG A 68 5.24 0.32 4.50
CA ARG A 68 6.12 -0.69 5.11
C ARG A 68 5.90 -2.07 4.50
N THR A 69 4.64 -2.45 4.29
CA THR A 69 4.28 -3.74 3.66
C THR A 69 3.03 -3.62 2.82
N ILE A 70 2.91 -4.49 1.82
CA ILE A 70 1.67 -4.69 1.06
C ILE A 70 1.28 -6.16 1.18
N LYS A 71 0.00 -6.41 1.46
CA LYS A 71 -0.61 -7.74 1.42
C LYS A 71 -1.70 -7.80 0.37
N LYS A 72 -1.95 -8.98 -0.18
CA LYS A 72 -3.12 -9.28 -0.99
C LYS A 72 -3.61 -10.68 -0.66
N ASP A 73 -4.88 -10.81 -0.30
CA ASP A 73 -5.51 -12.11 0.00
C ASP A 73 -4.65 -12.97 0.96
N GLY A 74 -4.15 -12.35 2.04
CA GLY A 74 -3.29 -12.99 3.05
C GLY A 74 -1.80 -13.12 2.68
N HIS A 75 -1.42 -12.93 1.41
CA HIS A 75 -0.03 -13.06 0.96
C HIS A 75 0.74 -11.75 1.15
N LEU A 76 1.95 -11.82 1.72
CA LEU A 76 2.87 -10.67 1.78
C LEU A 76 3.46 -10.43 0.38
N VAL A 77 2.89 -9.46 -0.34
CA VAL A 77 3.24 -9.10 -1.71
C VAL A 77 4.51 -8.26 -1.79
N ALA A 78 4.65 -7.31 -0.88
CA ALA A 78 5.82 -6.43 -0.83
C ALA A 78 6.19 -6.06 0.59
N ARG A 79 7.47 -5.77 0.80
CA ARG A 79 8.02 -5.31 2.07
C ARG A 79 9.13 -4.29 1.82
N LYS A 80 9.20 -3.28 2.69
CA LYS A 80 10.30 -2.33 2.72
C LYS A 80 11.54 -2.98 3.35
N GLU A 81 12.63 -2.97 2.62
CA GLU A 81 13.89 -3.63 2.97
C GLU A 81 15.07 -2.68 2.82
N ARG A 82 16.15 -2.94 3.57
CA ARG A 82 17.39 -2.15 3.45
C ARG A 82 18.08 -2.53 2.14
N SER A 83 18.45 -1.50 1.39
CA SER A 83 19.33 -1.60 0.23
C SER A 83 20.54 -0.67 0.42
N PRO A 84 21.61 -0.83 -0.37
CA PRO A 84 22.74 0.10 -0.34
C PRO A 84 22.34 1.58 -0.57
N SER A 85 21.27 1.83 -1.32
CA SER A 85 20.73 3.16 -1.59
C SER A 85 19.65 3.63 -0.58
N GLY A 86 19.47 2.91 0.53
CA GLY A 86 18.46 3.21 1.55
C GLY A 86 17.32 2.21 1.61
N LEU A 87 16.23 2.57 2.27
CA LEU A 87 15.04 1.70 2.41
C LEU A 87 14.22 1.72 1.13
N VAL A 88 13.99 0.55 0.53
CA VAL A 88 13.25 0.39 -0.73
C VAL A 88 12.14 -0.63 -0.54
N LEU A 89 10.95 -0.32 -1.05
CA LEU A 89 9.82 -1.24 -1.09
C LEU A 89 10.04 -2.26 -2.23
N GLN A 90 10.11 -3.54 -1.89
CA GLN A 90 10.39 -4.62 -2.83
C GLN A 90 9.29 -5.68 -2.83
N LEU A 91 9.01 -6.21 -4.02
CA LEU A 91 8.16 -7.36 -4.25
C LEU A 91 8.84 -8.63 -3.70
N THR A 92 8.04 -9.46 -3.04
CA THR A 92 8.49 -10.77 -2.53
C THR A 92 8.44 -11.87 -3.59
N GLY A 93 7.75 -11.62 -4.71
CA GLY A 93 7.43 -12.62 -5.73
C GLY A 93 6.20 -13.49 -5.40
N LYS A 94 5.50 -13.22 -4.29
CA LYS A 94 4.29 -13.97 -3.87
C LYS A 94 3.05 -13.08 -3.99
N GLY A 95 1.92 -13.66 -4.39
CA GLY A 95 0.60 -12.98 -4.40
C GLY A 95 0.43 -11.85 -5.41
N TYR A 96 1.47 -11.49 -6.16
CA TYR A 96 1.41 -10.50 -7.24
C TYR A 96 2.50 -10.80 -8.27
N LYS A 97 2.07 -10.89 -9.53
CA LYS A 97 2.94 -10.89 -10.70
C LYS A 97 2.59 -9.65 -11.49
N ARG A 98 3.61 -8.91 -11.92
CA ARG A 98 3.38 -7.78 -12.81
C ARG A 98 2.68 -8.28 -14.09
N PRO A 99 1.61 -7.62 -14.52
CA PRO A 99 1.06 -7.84 -15.84
C PRO A 99 2.06 -7.41 -16.91
#